data_AF-A0A2I0JNH9-F1
#
_entry.id   AF-A0A2I0JNH9-F1
#
_cell.length_a   1.000
_cell.length_b   1.000
_cell.length_c   1.000
_cell.angle_alpha   90.00
_cell.angle_beta   90.00
_cell.angle_gamma   90.00
#
_symmetry.space_group_name_H-M   'P 1'
#
loop_
_entity.id
_entity.type
_entity.pdbx_description
1 polymer ?
#
loop_
_entity_poly.entity_id
_entity_poly.type
_entity_poly.pdbx_seq_one_letter_code
_entity_poly.pdbx_strand_id
1 'polypeptide(L)'
;MECFSYLNRALESSLSPIVIFATNRGICNVRGTDMPSPHGIPVDLLDRLVIIRAQTYGPAEMIQIIAIRAQVDELMVDEESLAYLGEIGQKTSLRHAVQLLSPASVMAKMNGRDNICNADIEEVTNLYLDAKTSGKLL
;
A
#
# COMPACT_ATOMS: atom_id res chain seq x y z
N MET A 1 -23.39 -10.68 -3.26
CA MET A 1 -24.37 -11.21 -2.28
C MET A 1 -23.89 -12.56 -1.73
N GLU A 2 -23.74 -13.59 -2.58
CA GLU A 2 -23.43 -14.97 -2.15
C GLU A 2 -22.21 -15.12 -1.22
N CYS A 3 -21.11 -14.41 -1.47
CA CYS A 3 -19.92 -14.47 -0.61
C CYS A 3 -20.18 -13.97 0.83
N PHE A 4 -20.99 -12.92 0.99
CA PHE A 4 -21.30 -12.40 2.32
C PHE A 4 -22.27 -13.31 3.08
N SER A 5 -23.24 -13.91 2.38
CA SER A 5 -24.11 -14.94 2.98
C SER A 5 -23.32 -16.15 3.45
N TYR A 6 -22.31 -16.59 2.68
CA TYR A 6 -21.39 -17.64 3.12
C TYR A 6 -20.60 -17.24 4.36
N LEU A 7 -20.01 -16.02 4.37
CA LEU A 7 -19.24 -15.52 5.50
C LEU A 7 -20.10 -15.40 6.77
N ASN A 8 -21.32 -14.89 6.67
CA ASN A 8 -22.24 -14.82 7.80
C ASN A 8 -22.47 -16.19 8.45
N ARG A 9 -22.74 -17.21 7.64
CA ARG A 9 -22.94 -18.59 8.12
C ARG A 9 -21.64 -19.19 8.66
N ALA A 10 -20.51 -18.92 8.01
CA ALA A 10 -19.21 -19.41 8.47
C ALA A 10 -18.83 -18.80 9.83
N LEU A 11 -19.20 -17.54 10.09
CA LEU A 11 -18.94 -16.82 11.34
C LEU A 11 -19.87 -17.23 12.49
N GLU A 12 -20.95 -17.96 12.22
CA GLU A 12 -21.82 -18.56 13.25
C GLU A 12 -21.24 -19.85 13.85
N SER A 13 -20.29 -20.49 13.14
CA SER A 13 -19.62 -21.69 13.65
C SER A 13 -18.72 -21.37 14.83
N SER A 14 -18.76 -22.18 15.88
CA SER A 14 -17.84 -22.08 17.02
C SER A 14 -16.38 -22.38 16.67
N LEU A 15 -16.14 -23.04 15.54
CA LEU A 15 -14.81 -23.31 15.00
C LEU A 15 -14.34 -22.25 13.99
N SER A 16 -15.08 -21.15 13.85
CA SER A 16 -14.74 -20.10 12.89
C SER A 16 -13.47 -19.36 13.32
N PRO A 17 -12.48 -19.18 12.44
CA PRO A 17 -11.32 -18.36 12.75
C PRO A 17 -11.70 -16.88 12.84
N ILE A 18 -10.81 -16.07 13.41
CA ILE A 18 -10.94 -14.62 13.35
C ILE A 18 -10.81 -14.18 11.89
N VAL A 19 -11.84 -13.50 11.38
CA VAL A 19 -11.85 -12.95 10.03
C VAL A 19 -11.54 -11.45 10.10
N ILE A 20 -10.47 -11.03 9.42
CA ILE A 20 -10.07 -9.64 9.31
C ILE A 20 -10.39 -9.14 7.90
N PHE A 21 -11.25 -8.13 7.80
CA PHE A 21 -11.56 -7.45 6.55
C PHE A 21 -10.72 -6.17 6.43
N ALA A 22 -10.35 -5.82 5.19
CA ALA A 22 -9.72 -4.55 4.88
C ALA A 22 -10.39 -3.93 3.65
N THR A 23 -10.63 -2.63 3.69
CA THR A 23 -11.27 -1.87 2.62
C THR A 23 -10.70 -0.46 2.57
N ASN A 24 -10.50 0.04 1.35
CA ASN A 24 -10.14 1.43 1.08
C ASN A 24 -11.32 2.23 0.50
N ARG A 25 -12.53 1.63 0.47
CA ARG A 25 -13.75 2.28 -0.05
C ARG A 25 -14.59 2.80 1.11
N GLY A 26 -15.01 4.06 1.02
CA GLY A 26 -15.91 4.69 1.98
C GLY A 26 -17.35 4.20 1.84
N ILE A 27 -18.06 4.69 0.84
CA ILE A 27 -19.41 4.22 0.47
C ILE A 27 -19.32 3.62 -0.93
N CYS A 28 -19.86 2.42 -1.11
CA CYS A 28 -20.01 1.81 -2.43
C CYS A 28 -21.14 0.78 -2.46
N ASN A 29 -21.58 0.40 -3.66
CA ASN A 29 -22.63 -0.59 -3.81
C ASN A 29 -22.19 -1.96 -3.31
N VAL A 30 -23.10 -2.66 -2.63
CA VAL A 30 -22.91 -4.07 -2.28
C VAL A 30 -22.87 -4.88 -3.56
N ARG A 31 -21.78 -5.63 -3.80
CA ARG A 31 -21.56 -6.35 -5.05
C ARG A 31 -22.72 -7.31 -5.35
N GLY A 32 -23.34 -7.12 -6.52
CA GLY A 32 -24.54 -7.86 -6.96
C GLY A 32 -25.86 -7.17 -6.64
N THR A 33 -25.84 -5.93 -6.17
CA THR A 33 -27.01 -5.07 -5.94
C THR A 33 -26.67 -3.63 -6.30
N ASP A 34 -27.69 -2.79 -6.48
CA ASP A 34 -27.52 -1.34 -6.64
C ASP A 34 -27.63 -0.56 -5.32
N MET A 35 -27.63 -1.27 -4.19
CA MET A 35 -27.76 -0.68 -2.86
C MET A 35 -26.41 -0.13 -2.37
N PRO A 36 -26.28 1.19 -2.11
CA PRO A 36 -25.08 1.75 -1.52
C PRO A 36 -25.00 1.34 -0.04
N SER A 37 -23.80 0.98 0.41
CA SER A 37 -23.52 0.64 1.82
C SER A 37 -22.13 1.11 2.23
N PRO A 38 -21.88 1.44 3.51
CA PRO A 38 -20.53 1.63 4.02
C PRO A 38 -19.67 0.42 3.67
N HIS A 39 -18.51 0.69 3.08
CA HIS A 39 -17.51 -0.29 2.67
C HIS A 39 -18.00 -1.34 1.65
N GLY A 40 -19.22 -1.22 1.10
CA GLY A 40 -19.83 -2.22 0.24
C GLY A 40 -20.20 -3.52 0.95
N ILE A 41 -20.32 -3.47 2.28
CA ILE A 41 -20.66 -4.61 3.14
C ILE A 41 -22.16 -4.54 3.47
N PRO A 42 -22.92 -5.64 3.38
CA PRO A 42 -24.31 -5.70 3.83
C PRO A 42 -24.47 -5.30 5.30
N VAL A 43 -25.55 -4.59 5.64
CA VAL A 43 -25.77 -4.04 6.99
C VAL A 43 -25.74 -5.11 8.07
N ASP A 44 -26.30 -6.30 7.80
CA ASP A 44 -26.33 -7.45 8.69
C ASP A 44 -24.94 -7.97 9.07
N LEU A 45 -23.97 -7.93 8.14
CA LEU A 45 -22.59 -8.26 8.45
C LEU A 45 -21.88 -7.08 9.11
N LEU A 46 -22.14 -5.85 8.65
CA LEU A 46 -21.49 -4.63 9.14
C LEU A 46 -21.72 -4.42 10.65
N ASP A 47 -22.94 -4.67 11.14
CA ASP A 47 -23.30 -4.54 12.55
C ASP A 47 -22.56 -5.55 13.46
N ARG A 48 -21.96 -6.59 12.89
CA ARG A 48 -21.17 -7.61 13.59
C ARG A 48 -19.67 -7.32 13.60
N LEU A 49 -19.21 -6.29 12.89
CA LEU A 49 -17.79 -5.98 12.75
C LEU A 49 -17.30 -4.96 13.78
N VAL A 50 -16.07 -5.17 14.27
CA VAL A 50 -15.31 -4.14 14.97
C VAL A 50 -14.53 -3.35 13.92
N ILE A 51 -14.86 -2.06 13.76
CA ILE A 51 -14.24 -1.20 12.76
C ILE A 51 -13.04 -0.47 13.35
N ILE A 52 -11.85 -0.73 12.80
CA ILE A 52 -10.61 -0.04 13.14
C ILE A 52 -10.18 0.82 11.94
N ARG A 53 -9.98 2.11 12.17
CA ARG A 53 -9.55 3.05 11.13
C ARG A 53 -8.03 3.16 11.10
N ALA A 54 -7.41 2.77 9.99
CA ALA A 54 -6.00 3.06 9.74
C ALA A 54 -5.81 4.53 9.32
N GLN A 55 -4.80 5.18 9.88
CA GLN A 55 -4.41 6.54 9.51
C GLN A 55 -3.30 6.52 8.47
N THR A 56 -3.20 7.60 7.70
CA THR A 56 -2.09 7.79 6.75
C THR A 56 -0.81 8.10 7.52
N TYR A 57 0.30 7.54 7.07
CA TYR A 57 1.61 7.81 7.67
C TYR A 57 2.07 9.25 7.46
N GLY A 58 2.72 9.82 8.47
CA GLY A 58 3.46 11.07 8.37
C GLY A 58 4.80 10.90 7.63
N PRO A 59 5.50 11.99 7.27
CA PRO A 59 6.76 11.91 6.52
C PRO A 59 7.84 11.12 7.26
N ALA A 60 7.98 11.35 8.56
CA ALA A 60 8.95 10.64 9.41
C ALA A 60 8.66 9.12 9.47
N GLU A 61 7.38 8.74 9.61
CA GLU A 61 6.96 7.34 9.64
C GLU A 61 7.22 6.66 8.29
N MET A 62 6.98 7.35 7.16
CA MET A 62 7.29 6.80 5.84
C MET A 62 8.78 6.53 5.66
N ILE A 63 9.64 7.50 5.99
CA ILE A 63 11.09 7.33 5.91
C ILE A 63 11.53 6.15 6.76
N GLN A 64 11.01 6.03 7.99
CA GLN A 64 11.34 4.91 8.87
C GLN A 64 10.90 3.56 8.29
N ILE A 65 9.70 3.45 7.74
CA ILE A 65 9.22 2.21 7.12
C ILE A 65 10.07 1.84 5.90
N ILE A 66 10.43 2.82 5.07
CA ILE A 66 11.27 2.62 3.88
C ILE A 66 12.69 2.19 4.31
N ALA A 67 13.26 2.80 5.35
CA ALA A 67 14.56 2.43 5.89
C ALA A 67 14.57 0.99 6.43
N ILE A 68 13.54 0.59 7.19
CA ILE A 68 13.39 -0.80 7.65
C ILE A 68 13.30 -1.73 6.44
N ARG A 69 12.56 -1.35 5.39
CA ARG A 69 12.43 -2.17 4.20
C ARG A 69 13.74 -2.32 3.43
N ALA A 70 14.50 -1.23 3.28
CA ALA A 70 15.83 -1.26 2.68
C ALA A 70 16.78 -2.17 3.46
N GLN A 71 16.73 -2.12 4.80
CA GLN A 71 17.53 -3.00 5.66
C GLN A 71 17.15 -4.47 5.49
N VAL A 72 15.85 -4.79 5.44
CA VAL A 72 15.37 -6.18 5.22
C VAL A 72 15.80 -6.72 3.86
N ASP A 73 15.86 -5.85 2.84
CA ASP A 73 16.28 -6.21 1.50
C ASP A 73 17.81 -6.09 1.30
N GLU A 74 18.57 -5.85 2.38
CA GLU A 74 20.03 -5.70 2.39
C GLU A 74 20.56 -4.61 1.43
N LEU A 75 19.79 -3.53 1.28
CA LEU A 75 20.12 -2.39 0.43
C LEU A 75 20.75 -1.27 1.25
N MET A 76 21.90 -0.78 0.79
CA MET A 76 22.49 0.45 1.32
C MET A 76 21.88 1.64 0.59
N VAL A 77 21.30 2.57 1.35
CA VAL A 77 20.69 3.80 0.86
C VAL A 77 21.17 4.93 1.76
N ASP A 78 21.64 6.04 1.17
CA ASP A 78 22.03 7.20 1.97
C ASP A 78 20.80 7.93 2.57
N GLU A 79 21.04 8.77 3.57
CA GLU A 79 19.98 9.46 4.31
C GLU A 79 19.20 10.45 3.44
N GLU A 80 19.86 11.12 2.49
CA GLU A 80 19.22 12.09 1.58
C GLU A 80 18.28 11.36 0.61
N SER A 81 18.72 10.23 0.08
CA SER A 81 17.95 9.30 -0.75
C SER A 81 16.73 8.73 -0.02
N LEU A 82 16.87 8.36 1.27
CA LEU A 82 15.75 7.91 2.09
C LEU A 82 14.73 9.03 2.34
N ALA A 83 15.21 10.25 2.60
CA ALA A 83 14.33 11.41 2.75
C ALA A 83 13.55 11.68 1.46
N TYR A 84 14.21 11.62 0.30
CA TYR A 84 13.57 11.80 -1.00
C TYR A 84 12.53 10.71 -1.30
N LEU A 85 12.84 9.44 -1.03
CA LEU A 85 11.85 8.36 -1.13
C LEU A 85 10.64 8.58 -0.21
N GLY A 86 10.86 9.15 0.98
CA GLY A 86 9.79 9.59 1.88
C GLY A 86 8.88 10.65 1.24
N GLU A 87 9.44 11.65 0.57
CA GLU A 87 8.66 12.65 -0.17
C GLU A 87 7.88 12.04 -1.33
N ILE A 88 8.49 11.12 -2.09
CA ILE A 88 7.82 10.39 -3.16
C ILE A 88 6.64 9.61 -2.58
N GLY A 89 6.84 8.93 -1.45
CA GLY A 89 5.80 8.20 -0.72
C GLY A 89 4.62 9.08 -0.32
N GLN A 90 4.89 10.31 0.12
CA GLN A 90 3.85 11.30 0.45
C GLN A 90 3.07 11.78 -0.77
N LYS A 91 3.76 12.05 -1.88
CA LYS A 91 3.13 12.51 -3.12
C LYS A 91 2.32 11.39 -3.80
N THR A 92 2.76 10.14 -3.66
CA THR A 92 2.20 8.97 -4.35
C THR A 92 1.52 7.99 -3.38
N SER A 93 2.28 6.99 -2.93
CA SER A 93 1.93 6.01 -1.90
C SER A 93 3.19 5.33 -1.36
N LEU A 94 3.15 4.85 -0.11
CA LEU A 94 4.24 4.05 0.48
C LEU A 94 4.61 2.82 -0.37
N ARG A 95 3.61 2.16 -0.98
CA ARG A 95 3.84 1.02 -1.88
C ARG A 95 4.73 1.39 -3.05
N HIS A 96 4.46 2.52 -3.70
CA HIS A 96 5.24 2.96 -4.85
C HIS A 96 6.67 3.30 -4.43
N ALA A 97 6.86 4.09 -3.37
CA ALA A 97 8.20 4.43 -2.87
C ALA A 97 9.04 3.18 -2.53
N VAL A 98 8.46 2.19 -1.85
CA VAL A 98 9.13 0.92 -1.56
C VAL A 98 9.51 0.15 -2.84
N GLN A 99 8.63 0.16 -3.86
CA GLN A 99 8.90 -0.51 -5.12
C GLN A 99 10.06 0.12 -5.91
N LEU A 100 10.42 1.38 -5.65
CA LEU A 100 11.57 2.03 -6.30
C LEU A 100 12.92 1.55 -5.76
N LEU A 101 12.98 0.96 -4.56
CA LEU A 101 14.23 0.49 -3.95
C LEU A 101 14.95 -0.56 -4.80
N SER A 102 14.23 -1.58 -5.27
CA SER A 102 14.83 -2.66 -6.07
C SER A 102 15.41 -2.17 -7.41
N PRO A 103 14.68 -1.43 -8.27
CA PRO A 103 15.25 -0.88 -9.49
C PRO A 103 16.34 0.16 -9.22
N ALA A 104 16.26 0.96 -8.14
CA ALA A 104 17.33 1.88 -7.76
C ALA A 104 18.63 1.13 -7.36
N SER A 105 18.52 -0.03 -6.70
CA SER A 105 19.67 -0.90 -6.43
C SER A 105 20.33 -1.42 -7.72
N VAL A 106 19.51 -1.82 -8.70
CA VAL A 106 20.02 -2.27 -10.00
C VAL A 106 20.73 -1.12 -10.71
N MET A 107 20.17 0.09 -10.67
CA MET A 107 20.78 1.28 -11.26
C MET A 107 22.12 1.63 -10.60
N ALA A 108 22.18 1.63 -9.27
CA ALA A 108 23.41 1.83 -8.52
C ALA A 108 24.50 0.81 -8.95
N LYS A 109 24.13 -0.47 -9.04
CA LYS A 109 25.05 -1.54 -9.47
C LYS A 109 25.51 -1.39 -10.92
N MET A 110 24.62 -0.98 -11.83
CA MET A 110 25.00 -0.66 -13.22
C MET A 110 26.01 0.49 -13.28
N ASN A 111 25.89 1.45 -12.35
CA ASN A 111 26.82 2.55 -12.16
C ASN A 111 28.08 2.18 -11.32
N GLY A 112 28.29 0.90 -11.03
CA GLY A 112 29.45 0.40 -10.29
C GLY A 112 29.45 0.72 -8.80
N ARG A 113 28.28 1.03 -8.21
CA ARG A 113 28.09 1.35 -6.79
C ARG A 113 27.18 0.33 -6.12
N ASP A 114 27.45 0.01 -4.86
CA ASP A 114 26.53 -0.79 -4.04
C ASP A 114 25.55 0.06 -3.22
N ASN A 115 25.86 1.34 -3.03
CA ASN A 115 25.00 2.29 -2.31
C ASN A 115 24.10 3.06 -3.28
N ILE A 116 22.80 3.04 -3.02
CA ILE A 116 21.78 3.80 -3.75
C ILE A 116 21.92 5.27 -3.39
N CYS A 117 21.97 6.13 -4.41
CA CYS A 117 21.97 7.58 -4.25
C CYS A 117 20.77 8.25 -4.93
N ASN A 118 20.62 9.55 -4.69
CA ASN A 118 19.45 10.30 -5.15
C ASN A 118 19.32 10.28 -6.69
N ALA A 119 20.44 10.31 -7.42
CA ALA A 119 20.45 10.21 -8.87
C ALA A 119 19.84 8.89 -9.39
N ASP A 120 20.09 7.77 -8.70
CA ASP A 120 19.52 6.47 -9.07
C ASP A 120 17.99 6.49 -8.88
N ILE A 121 17.51 7.11 -7.81
CA ILE A 121 16.08 7.22 -7.50
C ILE A 121 15.39 8.16 -8.50
N GLU A 122 16.00 9.29 -8.85
CA GLU A 122 15.48 10.21 -9.86
C GLU A 122 15.33 9.53 -11.22
N GLU A 123 16.35 8.80 -11.66
CA GLU A 123 16.31 8.08 -12.93
C GLU A 123 15.20 7.01 -12.94
N VAL A 124 15.11 6.21 -11.87
CA VAL A 124 14.09 5.18 -11.73
C VAL A 124 12.69 5.79 -11.63
N THR A 125 12.52 6.94 -10.98
CA THR A 125 11.22 7.62 -10.90
C THR A 125 10.72 8.06 -12.28
N ASN A 126 11.64 8.43 -13.19
CA ASN A 126 11.28 8.75 -14.57
C ASN A 126 10.89 7.52 -15.40
N LEU A 127 11.47 6.35 -15.07
CA LEU A 127 11.20 5.08 -15.78
C LEU A 127 9.94 4.38 -15.28
N TYR A 128 9.65 4.47 -13.98
CA TYR A 128 8.56 3.74 -13.33
C TYR A 128 7.53 4.72 -12.76
N LEU A 129 6.43 4.88 -13.49
CA LEU A 129 5.36 5.79 -13.09
C LEU A 129 4.47 5.21 -11.99
N ASP A 130 4.01 6.06 -11.08
CA ASP A 130 2.96 5.69 -10.13
C ASP A 130 1.59 5.57 -10.82
N ALA A 131 0.67 4.85 -10.19
CA ALA A 131 -0.64 4.56 -10.77
C ALA A 131 -1.47 5.81 -11.12
N LYS A 132 -1.37 6.90 -10.33
CA LYS A 132 -2.12 8.14 -10.61
C LYS A 132 -1.55 8.86 -11.82
N THR A 133 -0.23 8.91 -11.97
CA THR A 133 0.43 9.53 -13.11
C THR A 133 0.20 8.72 -14.38
N SER A 134 0.36 7.40 -14.31
CA SER A 134 0.08 6.48 -15.43
C SER A 134 -1.36 6.61 -15.93
N GLY A 135 -2.35 6.67 -15.02
CA GLY A 135 -3.76 6.80 -15.39
C GLY A 135 -4.17 8.14 -16.00
N LYS A 136 -3.30 9.16 -16.02
CA LYS A 136 -3.53 10.43 -16.74
C LYS A 136 -2.99 10.42 -18.17
N LEU A 137 -2.08 9.50 -18.47
CA LEU A 137 -1.42 9.38 -19.78
C LEU A 137 -2.18 8.43 -20.73
N LEU A 138 -3.07 7.60 -20.19
CA LEU A 138 -3.94 6.66 -20.91
C LEU A 138 -5.38 7.17 -20.91
#